data_AF-A0A2N5M4Q8-F1
#
_entry.id   AF-A0A2N5M4Q8-F1
#
_cell.length_a   1.000
_cell.length_b   1.000
_cell.length_c   1.000
_cell.angle_alpha   90.00
_cell.angle_beta   90.00
_cell.angle_gamma   90.00
#
_symmetry.space_group_name_H-M   'P 1'
#
loop_
_entity.id
_entity.type
_entity.pdbx_description
1 polymer ?
#
loop_
_entity_poly.entity_id
_entity_poly.type
_entity_poly.pdbx_seq_one_letter_code
_entity_poly.pdbx_strand_id
1 'polypeptide(L)'
;MMTRLSAGFWVSLLCFIAFQWSALPVLAYITDRAEHVVTGALFIAGVLYPIYFIGTLVYLHKIKKAAYEDLMAAALFLLIPLFLYFPIFELL
;
A
#
# COMPACT_ATOMS: atom_id res chain seq x y z
N MET A 1 3.03 24.94 6.84
CA MET A 1 1.55 24.98 6.96
C MET A 1 1.04 23.78 6.18
N MET A 2 0.70 22.66 6.85
CA MET A 2 0.32 21.39 6.17
C MET A 2 -0.94 21.59 5.33
N THR A 3 -0.78 21.77 4.01
CA THR A 3 -1.87 21.72 3.04
C THR A 3 -2.32 20.27 2.88
N ARG A 4 -3.17 19.88 3.83
CA ARG A 4 -4.04 18.70 3.89
C ARG A 4 -4.08 17.89 2.58
N LEU A 5 -3.35 16.78 2.58
CA LEU A 5 -3.53 15.71 1.58
C LEU A 5 -5.03 15.49 1.34
N SER A 6 -5.42 15.43 0.05
CA SER A 6 -6.83 15.38 -0.33
C SER A 6 -7.55 14.19 0.32
N ALA A 7 -8.85 14.30 0.58
CA ALA A 7 -9.64 13.18 1.10
C ALA A 7 -9.50 11.91 0.23
N GLY A 8 -9.38 12.08 -1.10
CA GLY A 8 -9.15 10.97 -2.02
C GLY A 8 -7.84 10.22 -1.78
N PHE A 9 -6.77 10.92 -1.37
CA PHE A 9 -5.52 10.25 -0.97
C PHE A 9 -5.76 9.32 0.22
N TRP A 10 -6.37 9.85 1.29
CA TRP A 10 -6.65 9.08 2.51
C TRP A 10 -7.57 7.90 2.26
N VAL A 11 -8.63 8.11 1.48
CA VAL A 11 -9.54 7.02 1.07
C VAL A 11 -8.77 5.95 0.30
N SER A 12 -7.93 6.33 -0.67
CA SER A 12 -7.14 5.36 -1.43
C SER A 12 -6.18 4.56 -0.53
N LEU A 13 -5.56 5.21 0.45
CA LEU A 13 -4.63 4.57 1.38
C LEU A 13 -5.36 3.58 2.28
N LEU A 14 -6.50 3.98 2.85
CA LEU A 14 -7.33 3.10 3.68
C LEU A 14 -7.86 1.91 2.86
N CYS A 15 -8.30 2.14 1.62
CA CYS A 15 -8.73 1.07 0.72
C CYS A 15 -7.59 0.10 0.42
N PHE A 16 -6.37 0.60 0.16
CA PHE A 16 -5.23 -0.26 -0.10
C PHE A 16 -4.85 -1.09 1.13
N ILE A 17 -4.84 -0.47 2.32
CA ILE A 17 -4.60 -1.18 3.59
C ILE A 17 -5.66 -2.27 3.83
N ALA A 18 -6.94 -1.94 3.64
CA ALA A 18 -8.03 -2.90 3.79
C ALA A 18 -7.94 -4.06 2.78
N PHE A 19 -7.57 -3.75 1.52
CA PHE A 19 -7.30 -4.75 0.50
C PHE A 19 -6.13 -5.67 0.91
N GLN A 20 -5.02 -5.09 1.35
CA GLN A 20 -3.84 -5.82 1.76
C GLN A 20 -4.12 -6.79 2.92
N TRP A 21 -4.90 -6.34 3.91
CA TRP A 21 -5.31 -7.15 5.05
C TRP A 21 -6.33 -8.22 4.69
N SER A 22 -7.30 -7.91 3.83
CA SER A 22 -8.30 -8.89 3.39
C SER A 22 -7.77 -9.90 2.38
N ALA A 23 -6.68 -9.59 1.67
CA ALA A 23 -6.06 -10.51 0.75
C ALA A 23 -5.51 -11.77 1.45
N LEU A 24 -5.00 -11.66 2.68
CA LEU A 24 -4.47 -12.82 3.42
C LEU A 24 -5.52 -13.89 3.73
N PRO A 25 -6.67 -13.58 4.37
CA PRO A 25 -7.70 -14.58 4.61
C PRO A 25 -8.33 -15.09 3.31
N VAL A 26 -8.43 -14.25 2.27
CA VAL A 26 -8.91 -14.67 0.95
C VAL A 26 -7.97 -15.70 0.33
N LEU A 27 -6.65 -15.46 0.36
CA LEU A 27 -5.66 -16.41 -0.11
C LEU A 27 -5.69 -17.70 0.72
N ALA A 28 -5.76 -17.59 2.04
CA ALA A 28 -5.85 -18.76 2.93
C ALA A 28 -7.13 -19.58 2.73
N TYR A 29 -8.24 -18.96 2.32
CA TYR A 29 -9.48 -19.65 2.00
C TYR A 29 -9.43 -20.35 0.64
N ILE A 30 -8.72 -19.79 -0.34
CA ILE A 30 -8.64 -20.32 -1.70
C ILE A 30 -7.53 -21.37 -1.85
N THR A 31 -6.51 -21.32 -1.01
CA THR A 31 -5.33 -22.18 -1.12
C THR A 31 -5.15 -23.05 0.12
N ASP A 32 -4.98 -24.37 -0.06
CA ASP A 32 -4.76 -25.32 1.04
C ASP A 32 -3.30 -25.34 1.56
N ARG A 33 -2.40 -24.52 1.00
CA ARG A 33 -0.97 -24.54 1.34
C ARG A 33 -0.48 -23.17 1.79
N ALA A 34 0.21 -23.14 2.94
CA ALA A 34 0.82 -21.94 3.49
C ALA A 34 1.79 -21.25 2.51
N GLU A 35 2.51 -22.03 1.69
CA GLU A 35 3.44 -21.51 0.68
C GLU A 35 2.77 -20.55 -0.32
N HIS A 36 1.51 -20.81 -0.70
CA HIS A 36 0.78 -19.97 -1.63
C HIS A 36 0.29 -18.66 -0.99
N VAL A 37 -0.07 -18.70 0.29
CA VAL A 37 -0.43 -17.50 1.05
C VAL A 37 0.77 -16.56 1.16
N VAL A 38 1.94 -17.11 1.49
CA VAL A 38 3.20 -16.35 1.57
C VAL A 38 3.60 -15.78 0.21
N THR A 39 3.52 -16.59 -0.85
CA THR A 39 3.82 -16.15 -2.23
C THR A 39 2.87 -15.03 -2.66
N GLY A 40 1.59 -15.13 -2.32
CA GLY A 40 0.60 -14.08 -2.59
C GLY A 40 0.90 -12.78 -1.82
N ALA A 41 1.28 -12.87 -0.55
CA ALA A 41 1.70 -11.70 0.24
C ALA A 41 2.95 -11.04 -0.37
N LEU A 42 3.94 -11.83 -0.79
CA LEU A 42 5.13 -11.34 -1.50
C LEU A 42 4.78 -10.67 -2.83
N PHE A 43 3.81 -11.20 -3.57
CA PHE A 43 3.34 -10.57 -4.81
C PHE A 43 2.68 -9.22 -4.55
N ILE A 44 1.83 -9.12 -3.52
CA ILE A 44 1.19 -7.85 -3.15
C ILE A 44 2.27 -6.83 -2.74
N ALA A 45 3.24 -7.23 -1.91
CA ALA A 45 4.30 -6.36 -1.43
C ALA A 45 5.32 -5.98 -2.51
N GLY A 46 5.69 -6.91 -3.40
CA GLY A 46 6.73 -6.73 -4.40
C GLY A 46 6.24 -6.16 -5.73
N VAL A 47 4.94 -6.27 -6.02
CA VAL A 47 4.37 -5.83 -7.31
C VAL A 47 3.26 -4.81 -7.12
N LEU A 48 2.19 -5.16 -6.39
CA LEU A 48 1.03 -4.27 -6.28
C LEU A 48 1.34 -3.00 -5.48
N TYR A 49 2.10 -3.12 -4.39
CA TYR A 49 2.48 -1.99 -3.56
C TYR A 49 3.36 -0.97 -4.30
N PRO A 50 4.46 -1.34 -5.00
CA PRO A 50 5.24 -0.37 -5.77
C PRO A 50 4.43 0.33 -6.86
N ILE A 51 3.53 -0.39 -7.53
CA ILE A 51 2.62 0.18 -8.53
C ILE A 51 1.70 1.22 -7.86
N TYR A 52 1.09 0.88 -6.73
CA TYR A 52 0.24 1.79 -5.97
C TYR A 52 1.04 3.02 -5.50
N PHE A 53 2.21 2.83 -4.90
CA PHE A 53 3.08 3.89 -4.39
C PHE A 53 3.45 4.89 -5.49
N ILE A 54 4.03 4.40 -6.60
CA ILE A 54 4.46 5.26 -7.71
C ILE A 54 3.24 5.90 -8.37
N GLY A 55 2.17 5.13 -8.59
CA GLY A 55 0.94 5.62 -9.20
C GLY A 55 0.31 6.78 -8.40
N THR A 56 0.25 6.66 -7.07
CA THR A 56 -0.26 7.72 -6.21
C THR A 56 0.63 8.95 -6.22
N LEU A 57 1.96 8.81 -6.15
CA LEU A 57 2.87 9.96 -6.23
C LEU A 57 2.80 10.67 -7.59
N VAL A 58 2.75 9.91 -8.70
CA VAL A 58 2.57 10.46 -10.04
C VAL A 58 1.24 11.18 -10.17
N TYR A 59 0.15 10.60 -9.65
CA TYR A 59 -1.17 11.24 -9.63
C TYR A 59 -1.13 12.57 -8.86
N LEU A 60 -0.57 12.58 -7.66
CA LEU A 60 -0.47 13.79 -6.84
C LEU A 60 0.41 14.85 -7.52
N HIS A 61 1.54 14.46 -8.10
CA HIS A 61 2.48 15.39 -8.73
C HIS A 61 1.99 15.92 -10.08
N LYS A 62 1.55 15.04 -10.98
CA LYS A 62 1.20 15.40 -12.37
C LYS A 62 -0.24 15.87 -12.53
N ILE A 63 -1.19 15.27 -11.80
CA ILE A 63 -2.61 15.58 -11.97
C ILE A 63 -3.06 16.64 -10.96
N LYS A 64 -2.76 16.44 -9.68
CA LYS A 64 -3.13 17.40 -8.63
C LYS A 64 -2.14 18.56 -8.47
N LYS A 65 -0.98 18.50 -9.13
CA LYS A 65 0.08 19.52 -9.04
C LYS A 65 0.46 19.85 -7.59
N ALA A 66 0.49 18.82 -6.73
CA ALA A 66 0.80 18.97 -5.32
C ALA A 66 2.21 19.54 -5.12
N ALA A 67 2.38 20.35 -4.09
CA ALA A 67 3.69 20.88 -3.70
C ALA A 67 4.63 19.76 -3.26
N TYR A 68 5.95 20.01 -3.33
CA TYR A 68 6.96 19.03 -2.91
C TYR A 68 6.82 18.60 -1.46
N GLU A 69 6.45 19.53 -0.56
CA GLU A 69 6.21 19.24 0.86
C GLU A 69 5.08 18.22 1.04
N ASP A 70 3.98 18.38 0.30
CA ASP A 70 2.83 17.48 0.35
C ASP A 70 3.15 16.12 -0.30
N LEU A 71 3.97 16.09 -1.35
CA LEU A 71 4.46 14.83 -1.94
C LEU A 71 5.35 14.07 -0.97
N MET A 72 6.21 14.76 -0.22
CA MET A 72 7.05 14.14 0.80
C MET A 72 6.19 13.57 1.94
N ALA A 73 5.19 14.31 2.40
CA ALA A 73 4.24 13.81 3.38
C ALA A 73 3.46 12.59 2.84
N ALA A 74 2.94 12.65 1.61
CA ALA A 74 2.25 11.54 0.97
C ALA A 74 3.13 10.29 0.89
N ALA A 75 4.39 10.45 0.46
CA ALA A 75 5.35 9.37 0.39
C ALA A 75 5.55 8.70 1.76
N LEU A 76 5.70 9.48 2.84
CA LEU A 76 5.81 8.94 4.19
C LEU A 76 4.58 8.12 4.60
N PHE A 77 3.37 8.62 4.35
CA PHE A 77 2.14 7.88 4.67
C PHE A 77 1.95 6.63 3.80
N LEU A 78 2.39 6.68 2.54
CA LEU A 78 2.38 5.53 1.64
C LEU A 78 3.39 4.45 2.05
N LEU A 79 4.29 4.68 3.02
CA LEU A 79 5.14 3.62 3.58
C LEU A 79 4.40 2.73 4.60
N ILE A 80 3.31 3.21 5.20
CA ILE A 80 2.53 2.48 6.22
C ILE A 80 2.12 1.06 5.76
N PRO A 81 1.59 0.85 4.54
CA PRO A 81 1.24 -0.47 4.04
C PRO A 81 2.41 -1.46 4.02
N LEU A 82 3.64 -1.00 3.81
CA LEU A 82 4.82 -1.86 3.81
C LEU A 82 5.09 -2.46 5.21
N PHE A 83 4.95 -1.63 6.25
CA PHE A 83 5.15 -2.07 7.64
C PHE A 83 4.06 -3.04 8.12
N LEU A 84 2.87 -3.02 7.51
CA LEU A 84 1.79 -3.94 7.86
C LEU A 84 2.07 -5.40 7.47
N TYR A 85 3.00 -5.66 6.55
CA TYR A 85 3.48 -7.01 6.23
C TYR A 85 4.77 -7.41 6.96
N PHE A 86 5.36 -6.51 7.76
CA PHE A 86 6.58 -6.82 8.53
C PHE A 86 6.49 -8.11 9.36
N PRO A 87 5.38 -8.41 10.07
CA PRO A 87 5.26 -9.65 10.83
C PRO A 87 5.34 -10.92 9.97
N ILE A 88 4.97 -10.84 8.68
CA ILE A 88 5.04 -11.98 7.76
C ILE A 88 6.46 -12.19 7.26
N PHE A 89 7.21 -11.09 7.06
CA PHE A 89 8.60 -11.17 6.63
C PHE A 89 9.56 -11.56 7.75
N GLU A 90 9.23 -11.27 9.01
CA GLU A 90 10.03 -11.71 10.17
C GLU A 90 9.90 -13.22 10.45
N LEU A 91 8.81 -13.85 10.01
CA LEU A 91 8.53 -15.28 10.20
C LEU A 91 9.00 -16.18 9.04
N LEU A 92 9.60 -15.59 8.00
CA LEU A 92 10.15 -16.25 6.81
C LEU A 92 11.65 -16.53 6.97
#